data_AF-A0A0F9TJ66-F1
#
_entry.id   AF-A0A0F9TJ66-F1
#
_cell.length_a   1.000
_cell.length_b   1.000
_cell.length_c   1.000
_cell.angle_alpha   90.00
_cell.angle_beta   90.00
_cell.angle_gamma   90.00
#
_symmetry.space_group_name_H-M   'P 1'
#
loop_
_entity.id
_entity.type
_entity.pdbx_description
1 polymer ?
#
loop_
_entity_poly.entity_id
_entity_poly.type
_entity_poly.pdbx_seq_one_letter_code
_entity_poly.pdbx_strand_id
1 'polypeptide(L)'
;MIDSEQSKIAYGVSRTSSKDIPFDVNYKVSSACGCSRCDIWMDFEFDEKTPDWMYLNFYKKVGWNCHWDTKGWWQAFVKRFSGALTLLFRGSIELEEAFMLDGPEHIDGFIDALQEGKDKMLKYINSQEHGEAKS
;
A
#
# COMPACT_ATOMS: atom_id res chain seq x y z
N MET A 1 -6.76 -23.57 -6.38
CA MET A 1 -7.71 -23.64 -5.25
C MET A 1 -7.24 -22.60 -4.26
N ILE A 2 -8.06 -21.60 -3.94
CA ILE A 2 -7.70 -20.57 -2.95
C ILE A 2 -7.91 -21.22 -1.60
N ASP A 3 -6.84 -21.52 -0.87
CA ASP A 3 -6.92 -22.00 0.51
C ASP A 3 -7.77 -21.02 1.31
N SER A 4 -8.90 -21.52 1.82
CA SER A 4 -9.86 -20.77 2.61
C SER A 4 -9.39 -20.67 4.07
N GLU A 5 -8.15 -20.23 4.30
CA GLU A 5 -7.82 -19.63 5.59
C GLU A 5 -8.64 -18.34 5.67
N GLN A 6 -9.73 -18.36 6.44
CA GLN A 6 -10.52 -17.16 6.77
C GLN A 6 -9.56 -16.16 7.42
N SER A 7 -9.08 -15.25 6.59
CA SER A 7 -8.25 -14.12 6.96
C SER A 7 -8.94 -13.36 8.10
N LYS A 8 -8.22 -13.17 9.22
CA LYS A 8 -8.69 -12.44 10.40
C LYS A 8 -8.63 -10.93 10.19
N ILE A 9 -8.77 -10.47 8.95
CA ILE A 9 -8.72 -9.05 8.68
C ILE A 9 -9.96 -8.40 9.30
N ALA A 10 -9.71 -7.59 10.32
CA ALA A 10 -10.72 -6.81 11.03
C ALA A 10 -11.29 -5.66 10.17
N TYR A 11 -12.25 -4.94 10.75
CA TYR A 11 -13.02 -3.88 10.11
C TYR A 11 -12.14 -2.91 9.28
N GLY A 12 -12.59 -2.63 8.04
CA GLY A 12 -11.95 -1.66 7.15
C GLY A 12 -10.88 -2.24 6.22
N VAL A 13 -10.30 -3.40 6.52
CA VAL A 13 -9.24 -3.96 5.65
C VAL A 13 -9.76 -5.14 4.81
N SER A 14 -9.26 -5.31 3.59
CA SER A 14 -9.64 -6.43 2.71
C SER A 14 -8.48 -6.85 1.82
N ARG A 15 -8.29 -8.16 1.61
CA ARG A 15 -7.27 -8.67 0.69
C ARG A 15 -7.73 -8.48 -0.76
N THR A 16 -6.91 -7.85 -1.60
CA THR A 16 -7.34 -7.47 -2.95
C THR A 16 -6.78 -8.36 -4.06
N SER A 17 -5.61 -8.96 -3.91
CA SER A 17 -5.09 -9.92 -4.89
C SER A 17 -3.87 -10.69 -4.35
N SER A 18 -3.55 -11.81 -5.00
CA SER A 18 -2.20 -12.36 -5.10
C SER A 18 -1.99 -12.74 -6.57
N LYS A 19 -1.03 -12.12 -7.25
CA LYS A 19 -0.64 -12.53 -8.61
C LYS A 19 0.56 -13.47 -8.53
N ASP A 20 0.79 -14.23 -9.61
CA ASP A 20 1.88 -15.21 -9.78
C ASP A 20 3.27 -14.54 -9.94
N ILE A 21 3.58 -13.58 -9.07
CA ILE A 21 4.93 -13.13 -8.70
C ILE A 21 5.30 -13.99 -7.46
N PRO A 22 6.58 -14.32 -7.21
CA PRO A 22 6.98 -15.35 -6.23
C PRO A 22 6.30 -15.17 -4.86
N PHE A 23 6.08 -13.92 -4.43
CA PHE A 23 5.11 -13.59 -3.40
C PHE A 23 4.64 -12.13 -3.56
N ASP A 24 3.33 -11.93 -3.78
CA ASP A 24 2.67 -10.63 -3.76
C ASP A 24 1.40 -10.76 -2.90
N VAL A 25 1.35 -10.03 -1.78
CA VAL A 25 0.15 -9.94 -0.93
C VAL A 25 -0.29 -8.50 -0.76
N ASN A 26 -1.40 -8.19 -1.43
CA ASN A 26 -2.04 -6.89 -1.38
C ASN A 26 -3.19 -6.84 -0.36
N TYR A 27 -3.13 -5.87 0.53
CA TYR A 27 -4.19 -5.48 1.45
C TYR A 27 -4.70 -4.09 1.09
N LYS A 28 -6.01 -3.89 1.15
CA LYS A 28 -6.65 -2.59 1.04
C LYS A 28 -7.21 -2.20 2.39
N VAL A 29 -6.70 -1.10 2.94
CA VAL A 29 -7.16 -0.46 4.16
C VAL A 29 -8.14 0.64 3.75
N SER A 30 -9.43 0.33 3.86
CA SER A 30 -10.52 1.22 3.49
C SER A 30 -10.88 2.14 4.65
N SER A 31 -11.04 3.42 4.35
CA SER A 31 -11.48 4.38 5.35
C SER A 31 -12.98 4.29 5.63
N ALA A 32 -13.38 4.69 6.83
CA ALA A 32 -14.78 4.71 7.24
C ALA A 32 -15.64 5.72 6.45
N CYS A 33 -15.04 6.73 5.81
CA CYS A 33 -15.76 7.65 4.92
C CYS A 33 -16.35 6.95 3.68
N GLY A 34 -15.98 5.69 3.40
CA GLY A 34 -16.39 4.97 2.19
C GLY A 34 -15.86 5.59 0.89
N CYS A 35 -14.88 6.50 1.00
CA CYS A 35 -14.41 7.32 -0.07
C CYS A 35 -13.06 6.79 -0.58
N SER A 36 -13.02 6.34 -1.84
CA SER A 36 -11.86 5.62 -2.41
C SER A 36 -10.54 6.41 -2.50
N ARG A 37 -10.56 7.71 -2.16
CA ARG A 37 -9.39 8.58 -2.07
C ARG A 37 -8.69 8.48 -0.72
N CYS A 38 -9.41 8.03 0.29
CA CYS A 38 -8.88 7.82 1.64
C CYS A 38 -8.44 6.37 1.86
N ASP A 39 -8.76 5.47 0.93
CA ASP A 39 -8.27 4.11 0.93
C ASP A 39 -6.76 4.07 0.68
N ILE A 40 -6.10 3.14 1.36
CA ILE A 40 -4.67 2.85 1.23
C ILE A 40 -4.54 1.41 0.79
N TRP A 41 -3.59 1.15 -0.10
CA TRP A 41 -3.19 -0.20 -0.47
C TRP A 41 -1.82 -0.46 0.13
N MET A 42 -1.70 -1.57 0.81
CA MET A 42 -0.47 -2.05 1.42
C MET A 42 -0.05 -3.30 0.66
N ASP A 43 1.19 -3.30 0.18
CA ASP A 43 1.75 -4.37 -0.62
C ASP A 43 3.03 -4.89 0.02
N PHE A 44 3.15 -6.21 0.02
CA PHE A 44 4.29 -6.94 0.55
C PHE A 44 5.00 -7.63 -0.61
N GLU A 45 6.21 -7.17 -0.89
CA GLU A 45 7.03 -7.69 -1.97
C GLU A 45 8.31 -8.31 -1.41
N PHE A 46 8.65 -9.48 -1.94
CA PHE A 46 9.85 -10.23 -1.63
C PHE A 46 10.81 -10.23 -2.82
N ASP A 47 12.07 -9.86 -2.60
CA ASP A 47 13.10 -9.95 -3.63
C ASP A 47 13.86 -11.28 -3.53
N GLU A 48 13.69 -12.14 -4.54
CA GLU A 48 14.40 -13.42 -4.65
C GLU A 48 15.92 -13.26 -4.65
N LYS A 49 16.45 -12.11 -5.09
CA LYS A 49 17.90 -11.87 -5.17
C LYS A 49 18.49 -11.43 -3.84
N THR A 50 17.68 -10.83 -2.98
CA THR A 50 18.08 -10.36 -1.64
C THR A 50 17.09 -10.85 -0.60
N PRO A 51 17.14 -12.15 -0.23
CA PRO A 51 16.12 -12.80 0.60
C PRO A 51 15.97 -12.22 2.02
N ASP A 52 16.95 -11.42 2.48
CA ASP A 52 16.86 -10.70 3.75
C ASP A 52 16.03 -9.40 3.68
N TRP A 53 15.68 -8.95 2.46
CA TRP A 53 15.01 -7.67 2.24
C TRP A 53 13.52 -7.89 1.98
N MET A 54 12.71 -7.16 2.75
CA MET A 54 11.27 -7.12 2.59
C MET A 54 10.86 -5.70 2.23
N TYR A 55 10.08 -5.57 1.16
CA TYR A 55 9.52 -4.30 0.75
C TYR A 55 8.09 -4.21 1.23
N LEU A 56 7.81 -3.17 2.02
CA LEU A 56 6.47 -2.80 2.44
C LEU A 56 6.09 -1.50 1.76
N ASN A 57 5.23 -1.59 0.75
CA ASN A 57 4.82 -0.45 -0.06
C ASN A 57 3.43 0.01 0.35
N PHE A 58 3.27 1.32 0.54
CA PHE A 58 1.97 1.95 0.78
C PHE A 58 1.59 2.82 -0.41
N TYR A 59 0.50 2.46 -1.08
CA TYR A 59 -0.06 3.24 -2.16
C TYR A 59 -1.33 3.94 -1.71
N LYS A 60 -1.49 5.20 -2.12
CA LYS A 60 -2.72 5.96 -1.93
C LYS A 60 -3.04 6.70 -3.21
N LYS A 61 -4.33 6.78 -3.54
CA LYS A 61 -4.78 7.63 -4.65
C LYS A 61 -4.79 9.09 -4.19
N VAL A 62 -3.66 9.77 -4.39
CA VAL A 62 -3.56 11.19 -4.10
C VAL A 62 -4.27 11.99 -5.18
N GLY A 63 -5.26 12.79 -4.79
CA GLY A 63 -5.82 13.80 -5.67
C GLY A 63 -4.95 15.03 -5.66
N TRP A 64 -4.41 15.46 -6.80
CA TRP A 64 -3.79 16.78 -6.92
C TRP A 64 -4.86 17.86 -6.83
N ASN A 65 -5.30 18.16 -5.62
CA ASN A 65 -6.37 19.09 -5.38
C ASN A 65 -5.77 20.47 -5.10
N CYS A 66 -5.44 21.18 -6.18
CA CYS A 66 -4.90 22.54 -6.15
C CYS A 66 -5.82 23.56 -5.45
N HIS A 67 -7.06 23.18 -5.09
CA HIS A 67 -8.06 24.07 -4.52
C HIS A 67 -8.00 24.22 -3.00
N TRP A 68 -7.36 23.31 -2.28
CA TRP A 68 -7.34 23.39 -0.80
C TRP A 68 -6.46 24.53 -0.29
N ASP A 69 -5.63 25.09 -1.16
CA ASP A 69 -4.58 26.02 -0.77
C ASP A 69 -4.31 27.08 -1.85
N THR A 70 -5.32 27.40 -2.66
CA THR A 70 -5.26 28.50 -3.62
C THR A 70 -6.52 29.35 -3.54
N LYS A 71 -6.35 30.67 -3.43
CA LYS A 71 -7.47 31.62 -3.30
C LYS A 71 -8.05 32.06 -4.65
N GLY A 72 -7.61 31.44 -5.75
CA GLY A 72 -8.07 31.81 -7.09
C GLY A 72 -7.51 30.94 -8.22
N TRP A 73 -8.17 31.03 -9.38
CA TRP A 73 -7.87 30.21 -10.57
C TRP A 73 -6.44 30.43 -11.12
N TRP A 74 -5.93 31.66 -11.06
CA TRP A 74 -4.55 31.98 -11.46
C TRP A 74 -3.51 31.27 -10.60
N GLN A 75 -3.68 31.27 -9.28
CA GLN A 75 -2.78 30.56 -8.36
C GLN A 75 -2.84 29.05 -8.57
N ALA A 76 -4.04 28.51 -8.83
CA ALA A 76 -4.20 27.10 -9.19
C ALA A 76 -3.48 26.75 -10.50
N PHE A 77 -3.58 27.61 -11.51
CA PHE A 77 -2.88 27.41 -12.79
C PHE A 77 -1.36 27.45 -12.63
N VAL A 78 -0.82 28.44 -11.90
CA VAL A 78 0.62 28.54 -11.62
C VAL A 78 1.12 27.31 -10.85
N LYS A 79 0.40 26.85 -9.81
CA LYS A 79 0.77 25.62 -9.07
C LYS A 79 0.75 24.37 -9.99
N ARG A 80 -0.23 24.24 -10.89
CA ARG A 80 -0.28 23.13 -11.86
C ARG A 80 0.89 23.17 -12.83
N PHE A 81 1.20 24.35 -13.38
CA PHE A 81 2.30 24.50 -14.31
C PHE A 81 3.65 24.25 -13.63
N SER A 82 3.84 24.79 -12.42
CA SER A 82 5.03 24.54 -11.61
C SER A 82 5.19 23.05 -11.30
N GLY A 83 4.13 22.35 -10.90
CA GLY A 83 4.18 20.91 -10.65
C GLY A 83 4.54 20.10 -11.90
N ALA A 84 3.95 20.43 -13.05
CA ALA A 84 4.30 19.81 -14.32
C ALA A 84 5.77 20.07 -14.71
N LEU A 85 6.27 21.29 -14.46
CA LEU A 85 7.65 21.66 -14.70
C LEU A 85 8.62 20.90 -13.77
N THR A 86 8.27 20.76 -12.49
CA THR A 86 9.01 19.94 -11.54
C THR A 86 9.06 18.48 -11.98
N LEU A 87 7.94 17.90 -12.43
CA LEU A 87 7.92 16.55 -12.96
C LEU A 87 8.82 16.42 -14.20
N LEU A 88 8.78 17.40 -15.10
CA LEU A 88 9.57 17.40 -16.34
C LEU A 88 11.09 17.44 -16.05
N PHE A 89 11.53 18.28 -15.11
CA PHE A 89 12.97 18.46 -14.84
C PHE A 89 13.52 17.54 -13.75
N ARG A 90 12.73 17.20 -12.74
CA ARG A 90 13.16 16.40 -11.59
C ARG A 90 12.77 14.92 -11.74
N GLY A 91 11.82 14.60 -12.62
CA GLY A 91 11.30 13.24 -12.82
C GLY A 91 10.37 12.76 -11.71
N SER A 92 10.21 13.52 -10.62
CA SER A 92 9.38 13.16 -9.47
C SER A 92 8.71 14.38 -8.84
N ILE A 93 7.63 14.14 -8.09
CA ILE A 93 7.01 15.12 -7.20
C ILE A 93 6.90 14.47 -5.83
N GLU A 94 7.43 15.16 -4.81
CA GLU A 94 7.30 14.76 -3.42
C GLU A 94 5.93 15.25 -2.90
N LEU A 95 5.13 14.31 -2.40
CA LEU A 95 3.83 14.58 -1.79
C LEU A 95 3.81 13.99 -0.39
N GLU A 96 3.49 14.80 0.60
CA GLU A 96 3.24 14.35 1.97
C GLU A 96 1.73 14.30 2.17
N GLU A 97 1.19 13.13 2.50
CA GLU A 97 -0.23 12.98 2.80
C GLU A 97 -0.41 12.06 4.01
N ALA A 98 -1.29 12.46 4.92
CA ALA A 98 -1.63 11.64 6.08
C ALA A 98 -2.58 10.49 5.71
N PHE A 99 -2.42 9.38 6.41
CA PHE A 99 -3.35 8.27 6.45
C PHE A 99 -4.38 8.53 7.56
N MET A 100 -5.66 8.45 7.24
CA MET A 100 -6.73 8.63 8.23
C MET A 100 -7.26 7.26 8.63
N LEU A 101 -6.87 6.81 9.83
CA LEU A 101 -7.47 5.67 10.50
C LEU A 101 -8.61 6.20 11.37
N ASP A 102 -9.76 5.52 11.32
CA ASP A 102 -10.98 5.99 11.97
C ASP A 102 -11.26 5.12 13.19
N GLY A 103 -10.86 5.62 14.35
CA GLY A 103 -11.01 4.93 15.63
C GLY A 103 -9.94 3.86 15.90
N PRO A 104 -9.86 3.38 17.16
CA PRO A 104 -8.90 2.35 17.58
C PRO A 104 -9.05 1.03 16.81
N GLU A 105 -10.27 0.63 16.48
CA GLU A 105 -10.53 -0.66 15.82
C GLU A 105 -9.94 -0.71 14.40
N HIS A 106 -9.87 0.44 13.72
CA HIS A 106 -9.26 0.54 12.39
C HIS A 106 -7.72 0.48 12.49
N ILE A 107 -7.14 0.96 13.60
CA ILE A 107 -5.70 0.79 13.88
C ILE A 107 -5.39 -0.68 14.14
N ASP A 108 -6.22 -1.38 14.91
CA ASP A 108 -6.05 -2.81 15.18
C ASP A 108 -6.14 -3.62 13.86
N GLY A 109 -7.11 -3.32 13.00
CA GLY A 109 -7.21 -3.97 11.68
C GLY A 109 -6.01 -3.70 10.76
N PHE A 110 -5.41 -2.52 10.85
CA PHE A 110 -4.16 -2.20 10.15
C PHE A 110 -2.98 -3.03 10.69
N ILE A 111 -2.85 -3.14 12.01
CA ILE A 111 -1.81 -3.95 12.68
C ILE A 111 -1.98 -5.44 12.34
N ASP A 112 -3.20 -5.95 12.36
CA ASP A 112 -3.50 -7.35 12.02
C ASP A 112 -3.10 -7.65 10.57
N ALA A 113 -3.38 -6.75 9.64
CA ALA A 113 -2.96 -6.90 8.25
C ALA A 113 -1.43 -6.89 8.09
N LEU A 114 -0.72 -6.07 8.87
CA LEU A 114 0.74 -6.07 8.90
C LEU A 114 1.30 -7.41 9.41
N GLN A 115 0.72 -7.93 10.49
CA GLN A 115 1.12 -9.21 11.08
C GLN A 115 0.83 -10.37 10.11
N GLU A 116 -0.37 -10.41 9.51
CA GLU A 116 -0.75 -11.45 8.55
C GLU A 116 0.13 -11.41 7.29
N GLY A 117 0.47 -10.23 6.77
CA GLY A 117 1.39 -10.07 5.65
C GLY A 117 2.79 -10.61 5.96
N LYS A 118 3.36 -10.21 7.11
CA LYS A 118 4.66 -10.70 7.59
C LYS A 118 4.68 -12.22 7.77
N ASP A 119 3.68 -12.78 8.42
CA ASP A 119 3.63 -14.22 8.73
C ASP A 119 3.52 -15.07 7.45
N LYS A 120 2.73 -14.62 6.46
CA LYS A 120 2.66 -15.28 5.15
C LYS A 120 3.99 -15.23 4.41
N MET A 121 4.70 -14.11 4.48
CA MET A 121 6.00 -13.97 3.84
C MET A 121 7.04 -14.89 4.50
N LEU A 122 7.08 -14.96 5.83
CA LEU A 122 7.95 -15.90 6.55
C LEU A 122 7.66 -17.36 6.19
N LYS A 123 6.37 -17.73 6.07
CA LYS A 123 5.98 -19.07 5.58
C LYS A 123 6.52 -19.33 4.17
N TYR A 124 6.46 -18.33 3.29
CA TYR A 124 6.97 -18.44 1.93
C TYR A 124 8.50 -18.62 1.89
N ILE A 125 9.26 -17.80 2.62
CA ILE A 125 10.72 -17.90 2.71
C ILE A 125 11.16 -19.30 3.19
N ASN A 126 10.55 -19.78 4.29
CA ASN A 126 10.85 -21.11 4.82
C ASN A 126 10.54 -22.24 3.81
N SER A 127 9.54 -22.04 2.94
CA SER A 127 9.18 -23.03 1.92
C SER A 127 10.20 -23.09 0.77
N GLN A 128 10.87 -21.97 0.45
CA GLN A 128 11.93 -21.93 -0.56
C GLN A 128 13.19 -22.62 -0.05
N GLU A 129 13.63 -22.34 1.18
CA GLU A 129 14.81 -22.97 1.79
C GLU A 129 14.68 -24.51 1.89
N HIS A 130 13.47 -25.01 2.20
CA HIS A 130 13.21 -26.45 2.27
C HIS A 130 13.05 -27.12 0.89
N GLY A 131 12.72 -26.35 -0.15
CA GLY A 131 12.69 -26.81 -1.53
C GLY A 131 14.10 -27.00 -2.09
N GLU A 132 15.01 -26.06 -1.81
CA GLU A 132 16.42 -26.14 -2.21
C GLU A 132 17.18 -27.26 -1.49
N ALA A 133 16.89 -27.52 -0.21
CA ALA A 133 17.53 -28.60 0.55
C ALA A 133 17.15 -30.03 0.08
N LYS A 134 16.17 -30.17 -0.82
CA LYS A 134 15.71 -31.45 -1.38
C LYS A 134 16.04 -31.64 -2.86
N SER A 135 16.63 -30.64 -3.51
CA SER A 135 17.13 -30.72 -4.90
C SER A 135 18.62 -31.03 -4.94
#